data_AF-A0A3M1QAR0-F1
#
_entry.id   AF-A0A3M1QAR0-F1
#
_cell.length_a   1.000
_cell.length_b   1.000
_cell.length_c   1.000
_cell.angle_alpha   90.00
_cell.angle_beta   90.00
_cell.angle_gamma   90.00
#
_symmetry.space_group_name_H-M   'P 1'
#
loop_
_entity.id
_entity.type
_entity.pdbx_description
1 polymer ?
#
loop_
_entity_poly.entity_id
_entity_poly.type
_entity_poly.pdbx_seq_one_letter_code
_entity_poly.pdbx_strand_id
1 'polypeptide(L)'
;VALGDRTFGKGSVQRVLSLQRRFPFGERKPAARLKLTTALYYLPSGRSPHKTSPDAETWGIDPDWFVKLTPKEVNKVIERENSAFIIHNEDENADSVDEAARDARLEELTVKHEDDEEDGDGRLLSLDEVQLLTSDPYEAPDVDPQLEKALLHMRVKLAANLPWPMKLAQNMTEVRPAP
;
A
#
# COMPACT_ATOMS: atom_id res chain seq x y z
N VAL A 1 -14.35 -3.07 14.16
CA VAL A 1 -14.99 -3.29 12.84
C VAL A 1 -13.99 -2.87 11.79
N ALA A 2 -13.63 -3.77 10.88
CA ALA A 2 -12.79 -3.49 9.72
C ALA A 2 -13.64 -3.51 8.44
N LEU A 3 -13.40 -2.55 7.55
CA LEU A 3 -14.03 -2.44 6.24
C LEU A 3 -12.94 -2.29 5.19
N GLY A 4 -13.16 -2.80 3.98
CA GLY A 4 -12.20 -2.68 2.88
C GLY A 4 -12.01 -3.99 2.15
N ASP A 5 -10.76 -4.28 1.77
CA ASP A 5 -10.36 -5.54 1.16
C ASP A 5 -9.43 -6.34 2.08
N ARG A 6 -9.20 -7.60 1.73
CA ARG A 6 -8.23 -8.46 2.43
C ARG A 6 -6.85 -7.82 2.36
N THR A 7 -6.19 -7.71 3.51
CA THR A 7 -4.82 -7.17 3.57
C THR A 7 -3.80 -8.11 2.90
N PHE A 8 -2.65 -7.58 2.49
CA PHE A 8 -1.57 -8.36 1.87
C PHE A 8 -1.05 -9.56 2.71
N GLY A 9 -1.13 -9.48 4.05
CA GLY A 9 -0.64 -10.55 4.93
C GLY A 9 0.87 -10.49 5.19
N LYS A 10 1.41 -9.27 5.34
CA LYS A 10 2.77 -9.09 5.86
C LYS A 10 2.76 -9.19 7.38
N GLY A 11 2.79 -10.42 7.88
CA GLY A 11 2.85 -10.71 9.31
C GLY A 11 4.27 -10.82 9.89
N SER A 12 5.31 -10.35 9.21
CA SER A 12 6.71 -10.56 9.62
C SER A 12 7.43 -9.27 10.03
N VAL A 13 8.29 -9.37 11.04
CA VAL A 13 9.07 -8.25 11.59
C VAL A 13 10.51 -8.33 11.09
N GLN A 14 11.01 -7.22 10.55
CA GLN A 14 12.38 -7.09 10.11
C GLN A 14 13.20 -6.25 11.08
N ARG A 15 14.36 -6.75 11.49
CA ARG A 15 15.36 -6.04 12.28
C ARG A 15 16.47 -5.55 11.35
N VAL A 16 16.84 -4.28 11.49
CA VAL A 16 17.99 -3.69 10.79
C VAL A 16 19.22 -3.82 11.70
N LEU A 17 20.22 -4.57 11.27
CA LEU A 17 21.50 -4.74 11.97
C LEU A 17 22.57 -3.93 11.26
N SER A 18 23.37 -3.16 12.00
CA SER A 18 24.49 -2.42 11.41
C SER A 18 25.76 -3.26 11.48
N LEU A 19 26.42 -3.44 10.34
CA LEU A 19 27.71 -4.11 10.20
C LEU A 19 28.81 -3.05 10.26
N GLN A 20 29.13 -2.58 11.47
CA GLN A 20 30.32 -1.75 11.68
C GLN A 20 31.56 -2.64 11.63
N ARG A 21 32.42 -2.41 10.63
CA ARG A 21 33.75 -3.02 10.61
C ARG A 21 34.70 -2.11 11.39
N ARG A 22 35.26 -2.61 12.50
CA ARG A 22 36.35 -1.95 13.22
C ARG A 22 37.64 -2.22 12.44
N PHE A 23 37.97 -1.37 11.47
CA PHE A 23 39.26 -1.46 10.78
C PHE A 23 40.36 -0.89 11.69
N PRO A 24 41.49 -1.60 11.90
CA PRO A 24 42.59 -1.10 12.73
C PRO A 24 43.36 0.08 12.11
N PHE A 25 43.28 0.25 10.79
CA PHE A 25 43.97 1.30 10.04
C PHE A 25 43.09 1.71 8.85
N GLY A 26 42.64 2.96 8.81
CA GLY A 26 42.02 3.57 7.61
C GLY A 26 40.50 3.74 7.65
N GLU A 27 40.10 5.00 7.45
CA GLU A 27 38.82 5.61 7.07
C GLU A 27 37.48 4.93 7.45
N ARG A 28 36.62 5.74 8.10
CA ARG A 28 35.23 5.42 8.43
C ARG A 28 34.39 5.27 7.15
N LYS A 29 34.36 4.07 6.57
CA LYS A 29 33.39 3.72 5.51
C LYS A 29 31.95 3.72 6.07
N PRO A 30 30.93 4.03 5.25
CA PRO A 30 29.54 3.94 5.67
C PRO A 30 29.24 2.50 6.11
N ALA A 31 28.66 2.36 7.31
CA ALA A 31 28.33 1.04 7.87
C ALA A 31 27.28 0.35 6.99
N ALA A 32 27.62 -0.83 6.46
CA ALA A 32 26.64 -1.68 5.77
C ALA A 32 25.52 -2.06 6.76
N ARG A 33 24.28 -2.19 6.29
CA ARG A 33 23.14 -2.58 7.13
C ARG A 33 22.48 -3.84 6.56
N LEU A 34 22.15 -4.79 7.42
CA LEU A 34 21.46 -6.02 7.09
C LEU A 34 20.02 -5.96 7.59
N LYS A 35 19.03 -6.17 6.71
CA LYS A 35 17.63 -6.37 7.09
C LYS A 35 17.37 -7.87 7.24
N LEU A 36 17.02 -8.30 8.44
CA LEU A 36 16.75 -9.71 8.75
C LEU A 36 15.33 -9.86 9.29
N THR A 37 14.54 -10.77 8.72
CA THR A 37 13.24 -11.14 9.28
C THR A 37 13.46 -12.00 10.53
N THR A 38 12.92 -11.56 11.67
CA THR A 38 13.25 -12.15 12.99
C THR A 38 12.05 -12.73 13.73
N ALA A 39 10.84 -12.25 13.44
CA ALA A 39 9.64 -12.69 14.13
C ALA A 39 8.42 -12.69 13.21
N LEU A 40 7.40 -13.45 13.62
CA LEU A 40 6.08 -13.48 13.02
C LEU A 40 5.04 -13.00 14.05
N TYR A 41 4.07 -12.22 13.59
CA TYR A 41 2.90 -11.85 14.37
C TYR A 41 1.87 -12.96 14.37
N TYR A 42 1.20 -13.12 15.51
CA TYR A 42 0.08 -14.02 15.72
C TYR A 42 -1.07 -13.22 16.32
N LEU A 43 -2.27 -13.41 15.79
CA LEU A 43 -3.49 -12.86 16.37
C LEU A 43 -3.78 -13.55 17.71
N PRO A 44 -4.61 -12.96 18.59
CA PRO A 44 -5.06 -13.60 19.82
C PRO A 44 -5.72 -14.97 19.62
N SER A 45 -6.23 -15.24 18.41
CA SER A 45 -6.74 -16.54 17.99
C SER A 45 -5.66 -17.59 17.71
N GLY A 46 -4.37 -17.24 17.79
CA GLY A 46 -3.25 -18.11 17.43
C GLY A 46 -2.97 -18.22 15.93
N ARG A 47 -3.74 -17.55 15.07
CA ARG A 47 -3.49 -17.52 13.60
C ARG A 47 -2.46 -16.46 13.25
N SER A 48 -1.48 -16.78 12.39
CA SER A 48 -0.61 -15.77 11.77
C SER A 48 -1.27 -15.20 10.51
N PRO A 49 -1.23 -13.87 10.29
CA PRO A 49 -1.65 -13.27 9.03
C PRO A 49 -0.57 -13.39 7.95
N HIS A 50 0.61 -13.93 8.27
CA HIS A 50 1.70 -14.10 7.32
C HIS A 50 1.37 -15.15 6.26
N LYS A 51 1.61 -14.84 4.98
CA LYS A 51 1.48 -15.80 3.90
C LYS A 51 2.69 -16.75 3.89
N THR A 52 2.54 -17.94 4.48
CA THR A 52 3.64 -18.93 4.64
C THR A 52 3.99 -19.64 3.33
N SER A 53 3.01 -19.92 2.48
CA SER A 53 3.19 -20.61 1.19
C SER A 53 2.37 -19.94 0.08
N PRO A 54 2.74 -20.11 -1.20
CA PRO A 54 1.95 -19.62 -2.33
C PRO A 54 0.51 -20.12 -2.30
N ASP A 55 0.34 -21.39 -1.91
CA ASP A 55 -0.93 -22.13 -1.83
C ASP A 55 -1.63 -21.99 -0.47
N ALA A 56 -1.21 -21.05 0.37
CA ALA A 56 -1.86 -20.83 1.65
C ALA A 56 -3.34 -20.46 1.45
N GLU A 57 -4.25 -21.29 1.97
CA GLU A 57 -5.70 -21.09 1.86
C GLU A 57 -6.17 -19.85 2.66
N THR A 58 -5.47 -19.56 3.76
CA THR A 58 -5.77 -18.41 4.63
C THR A 58 -4.52 -17.57 4.88
N TRP A 59 -4.60 -16.28 4.57
CA TRP A 59 -3.53 -15.29 4.83
C TRP A 59 -4.15 -13.91 4.99
N GLY A 60 -3.38 -12.96 5.51
CA GLY A 60 -3.86 -11.62 5.77
C GLY A 60 -4.97 -11.56 6.82
N ILE A 61 -5.59 -10.40 6.89
CA ILE A 61 -6.74 -10.09 7.72
C ILE A 61 -7.91 -9.84 6.77
N ASP A 62 -8.97 -10.62 6.95
CA ASP A 62 -10.23 -10.41 6.26
C ASP A 62 -11.02 -9.29 6.98
N PRO A 63 -11.60 -8.32 6.24
CA PRO A 63 -12.45 -7.30 6.83
C PRO A 63 -13.78 -7.92 7.30
N ASP A 64 -14.45 -7.26 8.26
CA ASP A 64 -15.81 -7.64 8.66
C ASP A 64 -16.81 -7.38 7.50
N TRP A 65 -16.53 -6.34 6.69
CA TRP A 65 -17.31 -5.99 5.50
C TRP A 65 -16.40 -5.73 4.30
N PHE A 66 -16.62 -6.46 3.22
CA PHE A 66 -15.90 -6.26 1.97
C PHE A 66 -16.42 -5.03 1.22
N VAL A 67 -15.49 -4.14 0.85
CA VAL A 67 -15.74 -2.96 0.02
C VAL A 67 -14.92 -3.11 -1.25
N LYS A 68 -15.56 -3.59 -2.31
CA LYS A 68 -14.96 -3.63 -3.64
C LYS A 68 -14.92 -2.24 -4.24
N LEU A 69 -13.73 -1.84 -4.66
CA LEU A 69 -13.46 -0.61 -5.40
C LEU A 69 -13.12 -0.95 -6.85
N THR A 70 -13.51 -0.08 -7.77
CA THR A 70 -13.05 -0.12 -9.16
C THR A 70 -11.58 0.30 -9.25
N PRO A 71 -10.83 -0.08 -10.30
CA PRO A 71 -9.43 0.33 -10.46
C PRO A 71 -9.23 1.86 -10.41
N LYS A 72 -10.15 2.62 -10.99
CA LYS A 72 -10.12 4.10 -10.96
C LYS A 72 -10.30 4.66 -9.54
N GLU A 73 -11.22 4.09 -8.76
CA GLU A 73 -11.40 4.48 -7.36
C GLU A 73 -10.18 4.12 -6.51
N VAL A 74 -9.57 2.96 -6.74
CA VAL A 74 -8.33 2.55 -6.04
C VAL A 74 -7.22 3.56 -6.29
N ASN A 75 -7.01 3.96 -7.55
CA ASN A 75 -5.99 4.96 -7.90
C ASN A 75 -6.24 6.28 -7.17
N LYS A 76 -7.49 6.76 -7.18
CA LYS A 76 -7.86 8.01 -6.52
C LYS A 76 -7.69 7.97 -5.00
N VAL A 77 -7.99 6.83 -4.38
CA VAL A 77 -7.73 6.60 -2.95
C VAL A 77 -6.23 6.62 -2.68
N ILE A 78 -5.41 5.94 -3.48
CA ILE A 78 -3.95 5.94 -3.34
C ILE A 78 -3.37 7.34 -3.50
N GLU A 79 -3.83 8.11 -4.49
CA GLU A 79 -3.41 9.49 -4.72
C GLU A 79 -3.71 10.36 -3.50
N ARG A 80 -4.93 10.25 -2.95
CA ARG A 80 -5.31 10.95 -1.73
C ARG A 80 -4.43 10.57 -0.55
N GLU A 81 -4.25 9.28 -0.29
CA GLU A 81 -3.41 8.80 0.81
C GLU A 81 -1.97 9.31 0.65
N ASN A 82 -1.39 9.18 -0.54
CA ASN A 82 -0.05 9.69 -0.83
C ASN A 82 0.04 11.19 -0.54
N SER A 83 -0.92 11.98 -1.02
CA SER A 83 -0.93 13.43 -0.77
C SER A 83 -1.00 13.79 0.71
N ALA A 84 -1.69 12.99 1.53
CA ALA A 84 -1.79 13.17 2.97
C ALA A 84 -0.52 12.75 3.73
N PHE A 85 0.23 11.77 3.20
CA PHE A 85 1.49 11.31 3.79
C PHE A 85 2.72 12.14 3.39
N ILE A 86 2.58 13.10 2.47
CA ILE A 86 3.66 14.05 2.17
C ILE A 86 3.86 14.94 3.39
N ILE A 87 4.97 14.69 4.09
CA ILE A 87 5.45 15.55 5.17
C ILE A 87 6.08 16.78 4.51
N HIS A 88 5.40 17.92 4.60
CA HIS A 88 5.93 19.19 4.12
C HIS A 88 6.88 19.73 5.19
N ASN A 89 8.18 19.80 4.89
CA ASN A 89 9.12 20.56 5.71
C ASN A 89 8.90 22.05 5.44
N GLU A 90 8.46 22.82 6.43
CA GLU A 90 8.28 24.28 6.30
C GLU A 90 9.59 25.00 5.92
N ASP A 91 10.75 24.39 6.21
CA ASP A 91 12.09 24.94 5.99
C ASP A 91 12.70 24.62 4.59
N GLU A 92 12.06 23.79 3.76
CA GLU A 92 12.58 23.35 2.45
C GLU A 92 11.90 24.01 1.24
N ASN A 93 11.28 25.18 1.40
CA ASN A 93 10.80 25.99 0.27
C ASN A 93 11.92 26.59 -0.61
N ALA A 94 13.14 26.04 -0.56
CA ALA A 94 14.28 26.48 -1.37
C ALA A 94 14.63 25.54 -2.53
N ASP A 95 14.20 24.27 -2.49
CA ASP A 95 14.46 23.29 -3.56
C ASP A 95 13.15 22.77 -4.15
N SER A 96 12.31 23.69 -4.66
CA SER A 96 11.25 23.28 -5.57
C SER A 96 11.92 22.69 -6.81
N VAL A 97 11.73 21.39 -7.03
CA VAL A 97 12.12 20.75 -8.28
C VAL A 97 11.40 21.51 -9.40
N ASP A 98 12.14 22.19 -10.27
CA ASP A 98 11.58 22.90 -11.42
C ASP A 98 10.72 21.91 -12.23
N GLU A 99 9.40 22.03 -12.13
CA GLU A 99 8.45 21.16 -12.83
C GLU A 99 8.73 21.19 -14.34
N ALA A 100 9.09 22.37 -14.86
CA ALA A 100 9.54 22.57 -16.23
C ALA A 100 10.77 21.73 -16.62
N ALA A 101 11.72 21.51 -15.70
CA ALA A 101 12.90 20.69 -15.96
C ALA A 101 12.59 19.18 -15.93
N ARG A 102 11.60 18.77 -15.13
CA ARG A 102 11.08 17.40 -15.15
C ARG A 102 10.32 17.10 -16.44
N ASP A 103 9.46 18.03 -16.87
CA ASP A 103 8.65 17.87 -18.07
C ASP A 103 9.52 17.88 -19.32
N ALA A 104 10.50 18.78 -19.42
CA ALA A 104 11.49 18.76 -20.50
C ALA A 104 12.30 17.46 -20.56
N ARG A 105 12.64 16.87 -19.41
CA ARG A 105 13.36 15.58 -19.34
C ARG A 105 12.47 14.40 -19.73
N LEU A 106 11.17 14.47 -19.42
CA LEU A 106 10.16 13.49 -19.84
C LEU A 106 9.96 13.54 -21.36
N GLU A 107 9.83 14.75 -21.92
CA GLU A 107 9.74 14.95 -23.38
C GLU A 107 10.99 14.42 -24.10
N GLU A 108 12.18 14.71 -23.58
CA GLU A 108 13.44 14.20 -24.14
C GLU A 108 13.52 12.67 -24.10
N LEU A 109 13.01 12.02 -23.05
CA LEU A 109 12.95 10.56 -22.94
C LEU A 109 11.91 9.94 -23.89
N THR A 110 10.79 10.63 -24.14
CA THR A 110 9.77 10.17 -25.09
C THR A 110 10.24 10.31 -26.54
N VAL A 111 10.91 11.40 -26.89
CA VAL A 111 11.47 11.61 -28.25
C VAL A 111 12.57 10.59 -28.55
N LYS A 112 13.43 10.27 -27.58
CA LYS A 112 14.46 9.22 -27.76
C LYS A 112 13.90 7.82 -27.96
N HIS A 113 12.65 7.56 -27.56
CA HIS A 113 11.98 6.29 -27.87
C HIS A 113 11.37 6.26 -29.28
N GLU A 114 11.20 7.41 -29.94
CA GLU A 114 10.72 7.50 -31.31
C GLU A 114 11.87 7.40 -32.33
N ASP A 115 13.09 7.80 -31.95
CA ASP A 115 14.28 7.76 -32.84
C ASP A 115 14.98 6.38 -32.92
N ASP A 116 14.68 5.45 -32.02
CA ASP A 116 15.20 4.07 -32.02
C ASP A 116 14.27 3.07 -32.75
N GLU A 117 13.29 3.54 -33.53
CA GLU A 117 12.34 2.71 -34.32
C GLU A 117 12.87 2.29 -35.72
N GLU A 118 14.13 1.86 -35.83
CA GLU A 118 14.58 0.98 -36.92
C GLU A 118 14.78 -0.44 -36.37
N ASP A 119 13.69 -1.12 -36.02
CA ASP A 119 13.48 -2.57 -36.12
C ASP A 119 12.28 -3.01 -35.23
N GLY A 120 11.10 -3.19 -35.84
CA GLY A 120 10.03 -4.09 -35.38
C GLY A 120 9.35 -3.82 -34.02
N ASP A 121 8.15 -3.21 -34.07
CA ASP A 121 7.03 -3.31 -33.11
C ASP A 121 7.20 -2.99 -31.62
N GLY A 122 7.87 -1.87 -31.29
CA GLY A 122 8.06 -1.44 -29.89
C GLY A 122 6.81 -1.02 -29.09
N ARG A 123 5.63 -0.79 -29.72
CA ARG A 123 4.38 -0.47 -29.01
C ARG A 123 3.47 -1.69 -28.96
N LEU A 124 3.32 -2.28 -27.77
CA LEU A 124 2.41 -3.39 -27.49
C LEU A 124 0.93 -3.07 -27.79
N LEU A 125 0.57 -1.79 -27.92
CA LEU A 125 -0.79 -1.32 -28.20
C LEU A 125 -0.74 -0.20 -29.25
N SER A 126 -1.67 -0.25 -30.20
CA SER A 126 -1.94 0.84 -31.13
C SER A 126 -2.56 2.05 -30.41
N LEU A 127 -2.41 3.26 -30.98
CA LEU A 127 -3.00 4.48 -30.40
C LEU A 127 -4.52 4.36 -30.23
N ASP A 128 -5.20 3.69 -31.16
CA ASP A 128 -6.64 3.45 -31.10
C ASP A 128 -7.02 2.50 -29.95
N GLU A 129 -6.21 1.47 -29.67
CA GLU A 129 -6.39 0.58 -28.52
C GLU A 129 -6.17 1.31 -27.20
N VAL A 130 -5.19 2.21 -27.13
CA VAL A 130 -4.97 3.08 -25.97
C VAL A 130 -6.17 4.00 -25.76
N GLN A 131 -6.71 4.58 -26.83
CA GLN A 131 -7.89 5.44 -26.77
C GLN A 131 -9.14 4.66 -26.32
N LEU A 132 -9.31 3.42 -26.76
CA LEU A 132 -10.41 2.56 -26.33
C LEU A 132 -10.27 2.16 -24.85
N LEU A 133 -9.06 1.85 -24.38
CA LEU A 133 -8.80 1.56 -22.97
C LEU A 133 -9.04 2.78 -22.06
N THR A 134 -8.78 3.99 -22.56
CA THR A 134 -9.00 5.24 -21.82
C THR A 134 -10.42 5.79 -21.94
N SER A 135 -11.23 5.27 -22.87
CA SER A 135 -12.60 5.72 -23.15
C SER A 135 -13.65 5.37 -22.08
N ASP A 136 -13.26 4.71 -20.98
CA ASP A 136 -14.20 4.35 -19.92
C ASP A 136 -14.91 5.61 -19.36
N PRO A 137 -16.23 5.73 -19.53
CA PRO A 137 -16.99 6.92 -19.15
C PRO A 137 -17.15 7.07 -17.62
N TYR A 138 -16.75 6.06 -16.84
CA TYR A 138 -16.84 6.12 -15.39
C TYR A 138 -15.79 7.09 -14.82
N GLU A 139 -16.25 8.14 -14.15
CA GLU A 139 -15.38 9.04 -13.38
C GLU A 139 -15.46 8.68 -11.90
N ALA A 140 -14.30 8.41 -11.29
CA ALA A 140 -14.26 8.06 -9.87
C ALA A 140 -14.69 9.27 -9.02
N PRO A 141 -15.64 9.09 -8.08
CA PRO A 141 -16.09 10.16 -7.20
C PRO A 141 -14.93 10.75 -6.42
N ASP A 142 -15.02 12.03 -6.06
CA ASP A 142 -13.96 12.63 -5.26
C ASP A 142 -13.94 12.07 -3.84
N VAL A 143 -15.09 11.82 -3.23
CA VAL A 143 -15.15 11.26 -1.87
C VAL A 143 -14.68 9.81 -1.86
N ASP A 144 -13.96 9.40 -0.80
CA ASP A 144 -13.51 8.02 -0.62
C ASP A 144 -14.71 7.08 -0.39
N PRO A 145 -14.97 6.12 -1.29
CA PRO A 145 -16.11 5.20 -1.16
C PRO A 145 -16.03 4.31 0.09
N GLN A 146 -14.82 4.04 0.62
CA GLN A 146 -14.66 3.25 1.85
C GLN A 146 -15.13 4.05 3.07
N LEU A 147 -14.75 5.33 3.14
CA LEU A 147 -15.20 6.25 4.19
C LEU A 147 -16.72 6.44 4.17
N GLU A 148 -17.34 6.63 3.00
CA GLU A 148 -18.80 6.78 2.89
C GLU A 148 -19.55 5.55 3.41
N LYS A 149 -19.10 4.36 3.02
CA LYS A 149 -19.69 3.09 3.50
C LYS A 149 -19.52 2.94 5.00
N ALA A 150 -18.37 3.33 5.56
CA ALA A 150 -18.13 3.32 7.00
C ALA A 150 -19.09 4.26 7.74
N LEU A 151 -19.27 5.49 7.24
CA LEU A 151 -20.18 6.48 7.82
C LEU A 151 -21.64 6.03 7.74
N LEU A 152 -22.06 5.47 6.61
CA LEU A 152 -23.39 4.90 6.46
C LEU A 152 -23.62 3.78 7.49
N HIS A 153 -22.65 2.90 7.67
CA HIS A 153 -22.72 1.83 8.67
C HIS A 153 -22.86 2.37 10.09
N MET A 154 -22.09 3.42 10.44
CA MET A 154 -22.21 4.10 11.73
C MET A 154 -23.59 4.72 11.93
N ARG A 155 -24.11 5.43 10.92
CA ARG A 155 -25.44 6.07 10.97
C ARG A 155 -26.54 5.03 11.15
N VAL A 156 -26.50 3.93 10.41
CA VAL A 156 -27.48 2.84 10.51
C VAL A 156 -27.45 2.22 11.91
N LYS A 157 -26.28 1.92 12.45
CA LYS A 157 -26.16 1.35 13.80
C LYS A 157 -26.64 2.29 14.89
N LEU A 158 -26.33 3.58 14.78
CA LEU A 158 -26.78 4.59 15.74
C LEU A 158 -28.31 4.73 15.68
N ALA A 159 -28.88 4.87 14.49
CA ALA A 159 -30.32 4.96 14.29
C ALA A 159 -31.07 3.71 14.79
N ALA A 160 -30.48 2.52 14.61
CA ALA A 160 -31.04 1.25 15.08
C ALA A 160 -30.72 0.94 16.56
N ASN A 161 -29.97 1.79 17.25
CA ASN A 161 -29.48 1.57 18.62
C ASN A 161 -28.79 0.20 18.82
N LEU A 162 -28.05 -0.26 17.80
CA LEU A 162 -27.35 -1.55 17.82
C LEU A 162 -25.98 -1.41 18.52
N PRO A 163 -25.60 -2.37 19.39
CA PRO A 163 -24.31 -2.33 20.05
C PRO A 163 -23.15 -2.53 19.06
N TRP A 164 -22.01 -1.90 19.35
CA TRP A 164 -20.77 -2.13 18.63
C TRP A 164 -20.21 -3.51 18.98
N PRO A 165 -19.74 -4.30 18.00
CA PRO A 165 -19.17 -5.62 18.28
C PRO A 165 -17.86 -5.47 19.07
N MET A 166 -17.92 -5.67 20.38
CA MET A 166 -16.75 -5.73 21.27
C MET A 166 -16.13 -7.14 21.25
N LYS A 167 -15.59 -7.56 20.10
CA LYS A 167 -14.89 -8.85 19.98
C LYS A 167 -13.40 -8.74 20.32
N LEU A 168 -13.07 -8.26 21.52
CA LEU A 168 -11.67 -8.24 22.01
C LEU A 168 -11.47 -9.06 23.29
N ALA A 169 -12.51 -9.24 24.12
CA ALA A 169 -12.36 -9.90 25.43
C ALA A 169 -12.70 -11.41 25.44
N GLN A 170 -13.56 -11.90 24.55
CA GLN A 170 -14.08 -13.28 24.63
C GLN A 170 -13.04 -14.35 24.28
N ASN A 171 -12.07 -14.06 23.40
CA ASN A 171 -11.05 -15.03 23.01
C ASN A 171 -9.88 -15.11 24.00
N MET A 172 -9.79 -14.20 24.98
CA MET A 172 -8.74 -14.23 26.00
C MET A 172 -9.04 -15.24 27.13
N THR A 173 -10.29 -15.67 27.27
CA THR A 173 -10.73 -16.56 28.36
C THR A 173 -10.61 -18.06 28.02
N GLU A 174 -10.46 -18.41 26.74
CA GLU A 174 -10.38 -19.81 26.28
C GLU A 174 -8.95 -20.32 26.03
N VAL A 175 -7.93 -19.46 26.14
CA VAL A 175 -6.52 -19.90 26.07
C VAL A 175 -6.15 -20.56 27.40
N ARG A 176 -6.34 -21.88 27.44
CA ARG A 176 -5.88 -22.78 28.51
C ARG A 176 -4.38 -22.60 28.81
N PRO A 177 -3.95 -22.86 30.06
CA PRO A 177 -2.54 -22.78 30.45
C PRO A 177 -1.72 -23.84 29.68
N ALA A 178 -0.56 -23.42 29.19
CA ALA A 178 0.42 -24.30 28.53
C ALA A 178 0.98 -25.36 29.51
N PRO A 179 1.45 -26.53 29.00
CA PRO A 179 2.13 -27.54 29.80
C PRO A 179 3.49 -27.06 30.34
#